data_AF-F7G7B2-F1
#
_entry.id   AF-F7G7B2-F1
#
_cell.length_a   1.000
_cell.length_b   1.000
_cell.length_c   1.000
_cell.angle_alpha   90.00
_cell.angle_beta   90.00
_cell.angle_gamma   90.00
#
_symmetry.space_group_name_H-M   'P 1'
#
loop_
_entity.id
_entity.type
_entity.pdbx_description
1 polymer ?
#
loop_
_entity_poly.entity_id
_entity_poly.type
_entity_poly.pdbx_seq_one_letter_code
_entity_poly.pdbx_strand_id
1 'polypeptide(L)'
;MLHFPLENFSLLDSLILGVVQIMISSFHLFMWYFLLDLYGRQQKGQFGTYNPITYKIHYPSWAIFFLLSGFLSISEAKNSSVHSRKLAFCGNIFSAVLAVIGVILIIIEQCTEQEMSYKNFGRAAMGKLVSWLLLITSLGEFSLTFTYIYHVMCNWDSLMSDLNDFYVEDKAEEEDEESLEEVMEEEVIKEWERKTSEELGRNMEKLEELEEVTEEEEEVEVVIKEKAKGRLVGLKKQSAF
;
A
#
# COMPACT_ATOMS: atom_id res chain seq x y z
N MET A 1 20.57 41.66 14.05
CA MET A 1 21.11 40.45 13.41
C MET A 1 19.92 39.72 12.82
N LEU A 2 19.69 39.86 11.51
CA LEU A 2 18.56 39.21 10.84
C LEU A 2 18.88 37.71 10.73
N HIS A 3 18.22 36.89 11.52
CA HIS A 3 18.24 35.44 11.37
C HIS A 3 17.32 35.13 10.18
N PHE A 4 17.88 35.12 8.97
CA PHE A 4 17.16 34.60 7.81
C PHE A 4 16.98 33.08 8.02
N PRO A 5 15.76 32.54 7.90
CA PRO A 5 15.54 31.11 8.05
C PRO A 5 16.10 30.40 6.81
N LEU A 6 17.34 29.92 6.92
CA LEU A 6 18.01 29.10 5.90
C LEU A 6 17.23 27.81 5.59
N GLU A 7 16.46 27.29 6.55
CA GLU A 7 15.63 26.09 6.41
C GLU A 7 14.52 26.24 5.35
N ASN A 8 13.91 27.44 5.25
CA ASN A 8 12.82 27.67 4.30
C ASN A 8 13.29 27.66 2.84
N PHE A 9 14.57 27.97 2.60
CA PHE A 9 15.12 28.01 1.24
C PHE A 9 15.38 26.59 0.72
N SER A 10 15.96 25.72 1.53
CA SER A 10 16.24 24.32 1.15
C SER A 10 14.95 23.50 0.94
N LEU A 11 13.93 23.71 1.76
CA LEU A 11 12.61 23.06 1.59
C LEU A 11 11.92 23.53 0.31
N LEU A 12 11.98 24.82 0.00
CA LEU A 12 11.39 25.36 -1.21
C LEU A 12 12.09 24.79 -2.45
N ASP A 13 13.41 24.66 -2.43
CA ASP A 13 14.20 24.11 -3.53
C ASP A 13 13.88 22.63 -3.76
N SER A 14 13.73 21.81 -2.71
CA SER A 14 13.36 20.40 -2.84
C SER A 14 11.92 20.21 -3.34
N LEU A 15 10.99 21.05 -2.89
CA LEU A 15 9.61 21.07 -3.38
C LEU A 15 9.54 21.47 -4.84
N ILE A 16 10.28 22.52 -5.25
CA ILE A 16 10.35 22.95 -6.65
C ILE A 16 10.92 21.82 -7.51
N LEU A 17 11.98 21.14 -7.05
CA LEU A 17 12.57 20.00 -7.78
C LEU A 17 11.51 18.93 -8.07
N GLY A 18 10.76 18.52 -7.05
CA GLY A 18 9.69 17.52 -7.18
C GLY A 18 8.55 17.97 -8.08
N VAL A 19 8.12 19.23 -7.98
CA VAL A 19 7.07 19.79 -8.86
C VAL A 19 7.51 19.82 -10.32
N VAL A 20 8.73 20.28 -10.60
CA VAL A 20 9.26 20.32 -11.97
C VAL A 20 9.38 18.90 -12.53
N GLN A 21 9.80 17.93 -11.72
CA GLN A 21 9.84 16.52 -12.08
C GLN A 21 8.46 15.98 -12.47
N ILE A 22 7.41 16.31 -11.70
CA ILE A 22 6.02 15.95 -12.03
C ILE A 22 5.57 16.58 -13.34
N MET A 23 5.92 17.84 -13.60
CA MET A 23 5.58 18.53 -14.86
C MET A 23 6.23 17.84 -16.06
N ILE A 24 7.53 17.53 -15.97
CA ILE A 24 8.27 16.82 -17.03
C ILE A 24 7.68 15.42 -17.25
N SER A 25 7.35 14.71 -16.18
CA SER A 25 6.75 13.37 -16.23
C SER A 25 5.39 13.39 -16.93
N SER A 26 4.54 14.34 -16.55
CA SER A 26 3.22 14.52 -17.17
C SER A 26 3.34 14.86 -18.66
N PHE A 27 4.34 15.66 -19.03
CA PHE A 27 4.64 15.96 -20.43
C PHE A 27 5.04 14.71 -21.21
N HIS A 28 5.87 13.81 -20.66
CA HIS A 28 6.23 12.56 -21.32
C HIS A 28 5.01 11.64 -21.53
N LEU A 29 4.11 11.54 -20.55
CA LEU A 29 2.86 10.78 -20.69
C LEU A 29 1.93 11.37 -21.76
N PHE A 30 1.85 12.70 -21.83
CA PHE A 30 1.13 13.38 -22.90
C PHE A 30 1.77 13.10 -24.28
N MET A 31 3.10 13.17 -24.38
CA MET A 31 3.83 12.83 -25.61
C MET A 31 3.66 11.36 -26.00
N TRP A 32 3.58 10.46 -25.02
CA TRP A 32 3.27 9.06 -25.27
C TRP A 32 1.91 8.88 -25.95
N TYR A 33 0.87 9.49 -25.38
CA TYR A 33 -0.47 9.48 -25.95
C TYR A 33 -0.48 10.11 -27.36
N PHE A 34 0.20 11.25 -27.53
CA PHE A 34 0.34 11.90 -28.82
C PHE A 34 1.00 11.00 -29.87
N LEU A 35 2.06 10.26 -29.51
CA LEU A 35 2.72 9.32 -30.41
C LEU A 35 1.81 8.13 -30.77
N LEU A 36 1.02 7.61 -29.82
CA LEU A 36 0.00 6.59 -30.10
C LEU A 36 -1.03 7.07 -31.11
N ASP A 37 -1.50 8.31 -30.98
CA ASP A 37 -2.43 8.89 -31.95
C ASP A 37 -1.76 9.12 -33.32
N LEU A 38 -0.55 9.68 -33.33
CA LEU A 38 0.21 10.01 -34.52
C LEU A 38 0.48 8.77 -35.37
N TYR A 39 0.91 7.67 -34.74
CA TYR A 39 1.27 6.42 -35.39
C TYR A 39 0.10 5.44 -35.55
N GLY A 40 -0.88 5.44 -34.64
CA GLY A 40 -2.10 4.65 -34.77
C GLY A 40 -2.94 5.03 -35.99
N ARG A 41 -2.86 6.29 -36.43
CA ARG A 41 -3.54 6.81 -37.62
C ARG A 41 -2.70 6.75 -38.90
N GLN A 42 -1.56 6.06 -38.90
CA GLN A 42 -0.77 5.88 -40.13
C GLN A 42 -1.53 5.05 -41.16
N GLN A 43 -1.51 5.50 -42.42
CA GLN A 43 -2.07 4.72 -43.51
C GLN A 43 -1.05 3.70 -43.98
N LYS A 44 -1.48 2.42 -44.04
CA LYS A 44 -0.67 1.32 -44.56
C LYS A 44 -0.53 1.48 -46.08
N GLY A 45 0.62 1.95 -46.54
CA GLY A 45 0.98 2.07 -47.97
C GLY A 45 2.21 1.22 -48.31
N GLN A 46 2.46 0.99 -49.62
CA GLN A 46 3.57 0.14 -50.09
C GLN A 46 4.99 0.64 -49.73
N PHE A 47 5.16 1.91 -49.35
CA PHE A 47 6.47 2.53 -49.10
C PHE A 47 6.85 2.62 -47.61
N GLY A 48 6.38 1.69 -46.79
CA GLY A 48 6.80 1.55 -45.39
C GLY A 48 6.14 2.55 -44.41
N THR A 49 6.14 2.15 -43.15
CA THR A 49 5.63 2.93 -42.00
C THR A 49 6.80 3.40 -41.15
N TYR A 50 6.86 4.69 -40.83
CA TYR A 50 7.84 5.21 -39.87
C TYR A 50 7.46 4.73 -38.46
N ASN A 51 8.34 3.94 -37.84
CA ASN A 51 8.02 3.27 -36.59
C ASN A 51 9.21 3.37 -35.63
N PRO A 52 9.29 4.49 -34.88
CA PRO A 52 10.43 4.78 -34.01
C PRO A 52 10.61 3.72 -32.93
N ILE A 53 11.86 3.51 -32.51
CA ILE A 53 12.20 2.54 -31.47
C ILE A 53 11.57 2.95 -30.14
N THR A 54 11.62 4.24 -29.84
CA THR A 54 11.03 4.85 -28.64
C THR A 54 9.52 4.59 -28.54
N TYR A 55 8.82 4.62 -29.68
CA TYR A 55 7.41 4.28 -29.77
C TYR A 55 7.16 2.78 -29.60
N LYS A 56 7.94 1.91 -30.25
CA LYS A 56 7.79 0.45 -30.13
C LYS A 56 7.98 -0.06 -28.71
N ILE A 57 8.98 0.48 -28.01
CA ILE A 57 9.30 0.12 -26.62
C ILE A 57 8.35 0.84 -25.64
N HIS A 58 7.57 1.80 -26.13
CA HIS A 58 6.69 2.64 -25.33
C HIS A 58 7.46 3.40 -24.24
N TYR A 59 8.71 3.80 -24.51
CA TYR A 59 9.56 4.48 -23.54
C TYR A 59 8.87 5.69 -22.87
N PRO A 60 8.16 6.58 -23.59
CA PRO A 60 7.48 7.71 -22.96
C PRO A 60 6.42 7.32 -21.90
N SER A 61 5.89 6.09 -21.95
CA SER A 61 4.98 5.57 -20.92
C SER A 61 5.68 5.28 -19.58
N TRP A 62 6.99 5.04 -19.61
CA TRP A 62 7.78 4.76 -18.41
C TRP A 62 7.90 5.98 -17.50
N ALA A 63 7.48 7.16 -17.97
CA ALA A 63 7.39 8.37 -17.17
C ALA A 63 6.42 8.28 -15.98
N ILE A 64 5.63 7.21 -15.85
CA ILE A 64 4.90 6.90 -14.60
C ILE A 64 5.89 6.76 -13.43
N PHE A 65 7.07 6.19 -13.66
CA PHE A 65 8.10 6.06 -12.63
C PHE A 65 8.74 7.42 -12.28
N PHE A 66 8.92 8.29 -13.26
CA PHE A 66 9.38 9.68 -13.05
C PHE A 66 8.36 10.45 -12.22
N LEU A 67 7.06 10.26 -12.53
CA LEU A 67 5.95 10.88 -11.82
C LEU A 67 5.91 10.43 -10.35
N LEU A 68 6.04 9.12 -10.10
CA LEU A 68 6.09 8.57 -8.75
C LEU A 68 7.31 9.10 -7.99
N SER A 69 8.47 9.15 -8.63
CA SER A 69 9.68 9.73 -8.06
C SER A 69 9.47 11.19 -7.63
N GLY A 70 8.83 12.01 -8.48
CA GLY A 70 8.49 13.40 -8.14
C GLY A 70 7.51 13.51 -6.96
N PHE A 71 6.49 12.65 -6.89
CA PHE A 71 5.59 12.61 -5.72
C PHE A 71 6.32 12.25 -4.43
N LEU A 72 7.25 11.29 -4.49
CA LEU A 72 8.06 10.90 -3.34
C LEU A 72 8.98 12.04 -2.89
N SER A 73 9.59 12.78 -3.84
CA SER A 73 10.39 13.97 -3.54
C SER A 73 9.58 15.07 -2.82
N ILE A 74 8.33 15.31 -3.25
CA ILE A 74 7.44 16.27 -2.55
C ILE A 74 7.00 15.73 -1.19
N SER A 75 6.70 14.43 -1.10
CA SER A 75 6.30 13.79 0.15
C SER A 75 7.40 13.92 1.20
N GLU A 76 8.66 13.75 0.81
CA GLU A 76 9.83 13.93 1.66
C GLU A 76 10.01 15.38 2.12
N ALA A 77 9.81 16.35 1.23
CA ALA A 77 9.87 17.77 1.58
C ALA A 77 8.75 18.20 2.55
N LYS A 78 7.60 17.53 2.53
CA LYS A 78 6.45 17.85 3.40
C LYS A 78 6.46 17.07 4.71
N ASN A 79 6.77 15.78 4.63
CA ASN A 79 6.81 14.85 5.75
C ASN A 79 8.23 14.26 5.82
N SER A 80 9.03 14.76 6.75
CA SER A 80 10.43 14.37 6.93
C SER A 80 10.59 13.01 7.63
N SER A 81 9.78 12.01 7.30
CA SER A 81 9.96 10.66 7.85
C SER A 81 11.15 9.97 7.18
N VAL A 82 11.88 9.20 7.97
CA VAL A 82 13.04 8.41 7.54
C VAL A 82 12.69 7.49 6.36
N HIS A 83 11.54 6.83 6.44
CA HIS A 83 11.03 5.93 5.41
C HIS A 83 10.71 6.67 4.10
N SER A 84 10.02 7.83 4.18
CA SER A 84 9.71 8.63 3.00
C SER A 84 10.97 9.09 2.28
N ARG A 85 12.02 9.44 3.05
CA ARG A 85 13.29 9.90 2.49
C ARG A 85 14.11 8.80 1.81
N LYS A 86 14.24 7.61 2.44
CA LYS A 86 14.87 6.45 1.81
C LYS A 86 14.16 6.07 0.51
N LEU A 87 12.82 6.09 0.54
CA LEU A 87 12.00 5.76 -0.63
C LEU A 87 12.16 6.79 -1.76
N ALA A 88 12.17 8.08 -1.44
CA ALA A 88 12.42 9.15 -2.40
C ALA A 88 13.83 9.05 -3.02
N PHE A 89 14.85 8.74 -2.22
CA PHE A 89 16.21 8.52 -2.71
C PHE A 89 16.29 7.33 -3.69
N CYS A 90 15.75 6.17 -3.32
CA CYS A 90 15.68 5.00 -4.18
C CYS A 90 14.88 5.27 -5.46
N GLY A 91 13.74 5.97 -5.33
CA GLY A 91 12.90 6.38 -6.46
C GLY A 91 13.64 7.27 -7.46
N ASN A 92 14.40 8.25 -6.97
CA ASN A 92 15.17 9.15 -7.82
C ASN A 92 16.35 8.44 -8.50
N ILE A 93 17.02 7.48 -7.83
CA ILE A 93 18.04 6.63 -8.49
C ILE A 93 17.40 5.83 -9.63
N PHE A 94 16.26 5.20 -9.38
CA PHE A 94 15.56 4.42 -10.39
C PHE A 94 15.11 5.30 -11.57
N SER A 95 14.58 6.49 -11.28
CA SER A 95 14.22 7.50 -12.29
C SER A 95 15.43 7.90 -13.14
N ALA A 96 16.57 8.20 -12.51
CA ALA A 96 17.80 8.57 -13.20
C ALA A 96 18.27 7.48 -14.18
N VAL A 97 18.25 6.21 -13.75
CA VAL A 97 18.64 5.07 -14.61
C VAL A 97 17.71 4.95 -15.82
N LEU A 98 16.40 5.04 -15.61
CA LEU A 98 15.41 4.98 -16.69
C LEU A 98 15.53 6.18 -17.65
N ALA A 99 15.86 7.37 -17.14
CA ALA A 99 16.13 8.55 -17.96
C ALA A 99 17.36 8.35 -18.85
N VAL A 100 18.45 7.81 -18.32
CA VAL A 100 19.66 7.48 -19.09
C VAL A 100 19.37 6.45 -20.18
N ILE A 101 18.64 5.38 -19.85
CA ILE A 101 18.22 4.36 -20.84
C ILE A 101 17.40 5.02 -21.95
N GLY A 102 16.47 5.90 -21.59
CA GLY A 102 15.67 6.68 -22.53
C GLY A 102 16.49 7.54 -23.48
N VAL A 103 17.43 8.31 -22.94
CA VAL A 103 18.35 9.15 -23.71
C VAL A 103 19.13 8.31 -24.71
N ILE A 104 19.67 7.16 -24.29
CA ILE A 104 20.39 6.23 -25.18
C ILE A 104 19.48 5.72 -26.30
N LEU A 105 18.26 5.29 -25.97
CA LEU A 105 17.29 4.82 -26.97
C LEU A 105 16.94 5.90 -28.00
N ILE A 106 16.73 7.14 -27.54
CA ILE A 106 16.42 8.27 -28.41
C ILE A 106 17.62 8.60 -29.30
N ILE A 107 18.85 8.60 -28.76
CA ILE A 107 20.07 8.85 -29.55
C ILE A 107 20.24 7.77 -30.63
N ILE A 108 20.08 6.49 -30.28
CA ILE A 108 20.15 5.39 -31.26
C ILE A 108 19.11 5.59 -32.37
N GLU A 109 17.90 5.99 -32.02
CA GLU A 109 16.84 6.29 -32.98
C GLU A 109 17.21 7.46 -33.90
N GLN A 110 17.77 8.54 -33.38
CA GLN A 110 18.21 9.69 -34.19
C GLN A 110 19.36 9.32 -35.13
N CYS A 111 20.26 8.43 -34.70
CA CYS A 111 21.35 7.91 -35.53
C CYS A 111 20.90 6.90 -36.60
N THR A 112 19.69 6.34 -36.46
CA THR A 112 19.15 5.37 -37.41
C THR A 112 18.34 6.11 -38.48
N GLU A 113 18.96 6.37 -39.62
CA GLU A 113 18.23 6.92 -40.77
C GLU A 113 17.23 5.88 -41.31
N GLN A 114 15.97 6.29 -41.48
CA GLN A 114 14.95 5.50 -42.15
C GLN A 114 14.53 6.19 -43.45
N GLU A 115 14.57 5.45 -44.56
CA GLU A 115 13.95 5.87 -45.82
C GLU A 115 12.42 5.85 -45.66
N MET A 116 11.74 6.93 -46.05
CA MET A 116 10.30 7.10 -45.78
C MET A 116 9.49 7.40 -47.05
N SER A 117 8.28 6.85 -47.11
CA SER A 117 7.27 7.24 -48.08
C SER A 117 6.89 8.72 -47.95
N TYR A 118 6.80 9.42 -49.09
CA TYR A 118 6.36 10.81 -49.17
C TYR A 118 5.00 11.07 -48.49
N LYS A 119 4.06 10.11 -48.53
CA LYS A 119 2.73 10.24 -47.89
C LYS A 119 2.80 10.33 -46.36
N ASN A 120 3.85 9.77 -45.74
CA ASN A 120 4.04 9.75 -44.30
C ASN A 120 5.08 10.77 -43.83
N PHE A 121 5.61 11.60 -44.74
CA PHE A 121 6.69 12.55 -44.45
C PHE A 121 6.33 13.53 -43.34
N GLY A 122 5.15 14.18 -43.41
CA GLY A 122 4.72 15.14 -42.40
C GLY A 122 4.58 14.50 -41.00
N ARG A 123 4.02 13.29 -40.92
CA ARG A 123 3.90 12.55 -39.66
C ARG A 123 5.26 12.21 -39.08
N ALA A 124 6.19 11.77 -39.91
CA ALA A 124 7.51 11.43 -39.43
C ALA A 124 8.36 12.63 -39.05
N ALA A 125 8.20 13.78 -39.73
CA ALA A 125 8.81 15.03 -39.31
C ALA A 125 8.32 15.44 -37.90
N MET A 126 7.02 15.33 -37.63
CA MET A 126 6.46 15.56 -36.30
C MET A 126 6.98 14.53 -35.27
N GLY A 127 7.06 13.26 -35.67
CA GLY A 127 7.65 12.20 -34.85
C GLY A 127 9.09 12.50 -34.43
N LYS A 128 9.92 12.99 -35.36
CA LYS A 128 11.28 13.43 -35.08
C LYS A 128 11.31 14.63 -34.13
N LEU A 129 10.45 15.64 -34.33
CA LEU A 129 10.35 16.78 -33.40
C LEU A 129 9.99 16.34 -31.98
N VAL A 130 9.04 15.41 -31.83
CA VAL A 130 8.69 14.85 -30.53
C VAL A 130 9.85 14.08 -29.92
N SER A 131 10.59 13.31 -30.72
CA SER A 131 11.79 12.59 -30.27
C SER A 131 12.88 13.56 -29.76
N TRP A 132 13.09 14.71 -30.43
CA TRP A 132 13.97 15.79 -29.94
C TRP A 132 13.48 16.42 -28.64
N LEU A 133 12.18 16.69 -28.53
CA LEU A 133 11.59 17.24 -27.30
C LEU A 133 11.77 16.26 -26.14
N LEU A 134 11.46 14.98 -26.36
CA LEU A 134 11.66 13.90 -25.40
C LEU A 134 13.13 13.83 -24.96
N LEU A 135 14.09 13.92 -25.88
CA LEU A 135 15.53 13.92 -25.54
C LEU A 135 15.89 15.02 -24.55
N ILE A 136 15.46 16.26 -24.84
CA ILE A 136 15.74 17.43 -24.00
C ILE A 136 15.07 17.23 -22.62
N THR A 137 13.82 16.80 -22.59
CA THR A 137 13.10 16.61 -21.33
C THR A 137 13.61 15.41 -20.52
N SER A 138 14.09 14.34 -21.16
CA SER A 138 14.71 13.19 -20.47
C SER A 138 16.09 13.54 -19.90
N LEU A 139 16.87 14.39 -20.59
CA LEU A 139 18.09 14.98 -20.02
C LEU A 139 17.77 15.90 -18.84
N GLY A 140 16.65 16.63 -18.91
CA GLY A 140 16.12 17.42 -17.79
C GLY A 140 15.80 16.55 -16.58
N GLU A 141 15.06 15.45 -16.78
CA GLU A 141 14.73 14.48 -15.72
C GLU A 141 16.00 13.90 -15.08
N PHE A 142 16.97 13.47 -15.89
CA PHE A 142 18.25 12.99 -15.40
C PHE A 142 18.98 14.05 -14.56
N SER A 143 18.97 15.31 -15.02
CA SER A 143 19.64 16.40 -14.31
C SER A 143 18.99 16.70 -12.96
N LEU A 144 17.65 16.73 -12.90
CA LEU A 144 16.90 16.98 -11.66
C LEU A 144 17.10 15.84 -10.65
N THR A 145 16.93 14.60 -11.08
CA THR A 145 17.14 13.42 -10.23
C THR A 145 18.58 13.34 -9.72
N PHE A 146 19.56 13.67 -10.56
CA PHE A 146 20.96 13.77 -10.15
C PHE A 146 21.19 14.88 -9.11
N THR A 147 20.60 16.06 -9.29
CA THR A 147 20.65 17.14 -8.29
C THR A 147 20.02 16.72 -6.96
N TYR A 148 18.89 16.03 -6.98
CA TYR A 148 18.25 15.51 -5.77
C TYR A 148 19.16 14.51 -5.04
N ILE A 149 19.68 13.51 -5.76
CA ILE A 149 20.60 12.51 -5.21
C ILE A 149 21.83 13.18 -4.62
N TYR A 150 22.44 14.12 -5.34
CA TYR A 150 23.61 14.87 -4.87
C TYR A 150 23.31 15.63 -3.57
N HIS A 151 22.17 16.32 -3.49
CA HIS A 151 21.74 17.04 -2.29
C HIS A 151 21.58 16.10 -1.08
N VAL A 152 20.91 14.96 -1.28
CA VAL A 152 20.74 13.95 -0.21
C VAL A 152 22.08 13.35 0.21
N MET A 153 22.98 13.07 -0.74
CA MET A 153 24.31 12.53 -0.45
C MET A 153 25.20 13.52 0.31
N CYS A 154 25.20 14.81 -0.04
CA CYS A 154 25.98 15.82 0.66
C CYS A 154 25.53 16.02 2.10
N ASN A 155 24.24 15.82 2.37
CA ASN A 155 23.68 15.95 3.72
C ASN A 155 23.66 14.62 4.49
N TRP A 156 24.16 13.52 3.93
CA TRP A 156 24.00 12.15 4.45
C TRP A 156 24.47 11.97 5.91
N ASP A 157 25.57 12.60 6.32
CA ASP A 157 26.11 12.44 7.68
C ASP A 157 25.23 13.14 8.74
N SER A 158 24.76 14.36 8.45
CA SER A 158 23.74 15.04 9.28
C SER A 158 22.47 14.20 9.35
N LEU A 159 22.13 13.59 8.22
CA LEU A 159 20.88 12.89 8.01
C LEU A 159 20.81 11.53 8.70
N MET A 160 21.93 10.80 8.79
CA MET A 160 22.03 9.53 9.52
C MET A 160 22.01 9.73 11.03
N SER A 161 22.47 10.89 11.52
CA SER A 161 22.36 11.26 12.93
C SER A 161 20.91 11.49 13.34
N ASP A 162 20.17 12.31 12.60
CA ASP A 162 18.73 12.56 12.84
C ASP A 162 17.88 11.29 12.65
N LEU A 163 18.31 10.40 11.75
CA LEU A 163 17.66 9.10 11.51
C LEU A 163 17.70 8.18 12.72
N ASN A 164 18.82 8.19 13.46
CA ASN A 164 19.01 7.28 14.58
C ASN A 164 18.16 7.70 15.78
N ASP A 165 18.02 9.00 16.01
CA ASP A 165 17.14 9.52 17.06
C ASP A 165 15.66 9.30 16.71
N PHE A 166 15.25 9.55 15.46
CA PHE A 166 13.85 9.31 15.04
C PHE A 166 13.49 7.82 15.03
N TYR A 167 14.40 6.91 14.66
CA TYR A 167 14.15 5.46 14.69
C TYR A 167 14.00 4.94 16.13
N VAL A 168 14.67 5.56 17.10
CA VAL A 168 14.48 5.24 18.52
C VAL A 168 13.09 5.70 18.99
N GLU A 169 12.59 6.82 18.48
CA GLU A 169 11.28 7.38 18.87
C GLU A 169 10.10 6.65 18.20
N ASP A 170 10.17 6.36 16.90
CA ASP A 170 9.17 5.58 16.14
C ASP A 170 9.04 4.15 16.69
N LYS A 171 10.18 3.55 17.08
CA LYS A 171 10.20 2.23 17.72
C LYS A 171 9.60 2.26 19.14
N ALA A 172 9.76 3.36 19.87
CA ALA A 172 9.17 3.51 21.19
C ALA A 172 7.64 3.65 21.10
N GLU A 173 7.12 4.32 20.07
CA GLU A 173 5.66 4.42 19.82
C GLU A 173 5.05 3.08 19.38
N GLU A 174 5.72 2.30 18.52
CA GLU A 174 5.25 0.94 18.15
C GLU A 174 5.23 -0.01 19.36
N GLU A 175 6.23 0.04 20.24
CA GLU A 175 6.28 -0.78 21.47
C GLU A 175 5.18 -0.37 22.47
N ASP A 176 4.82 0.91 22.56
CA ASP A 176 3.71 1.39 23.40
C ASP A 176 2.35 0.95 22.85
N GLU A 177 2.13 0.98 21.53
CA GLU A 177 0.89 0.46 20.91
C GLU A 177 0.73 -1.06 21.08
N GLU A 178 1.82 -1.84 20.90
CA GLU A 178 1.80 -3.30 21.10
C GLU A 178 1.50 -3.66 22.56
N SER A 179 2.03 -2.89 23.53
CA SER A 179 1.75 -3.09 24.95
C SER A 179 0.28 -2.80 25.31
N LEU A 180 -0.35 -1.82 24.66
CA LEU A 180 -1.76 -1.50 24.86
C LEU A 180 -2.67 -2.57 24.26
N GLU A 181 -2.28 -3.15 23.13
CA GLU A 181 -3.01 -4.24 22.49
C GLU A 181 -2.95 -5.52 23.35
N GLU A 182 -1.78 -5.84 23.93
CA GLU A 182 -1.61 -6.99 24.84
C GLU A 182 -2.44 -6.82 26.13
N VAL A 183 -2.47 -5.62 26.70
CA VAL A 183 -3.31 -5.31 27.89
C VAL A 183 -4.79 -5.45 27.57
N MET A 184 -5.23 -5.02 26.38
CA MET A 184 -6.62 -5.17 25.95
C MET A 184 -6.98 -6.64 25.73
N GLU A 185 -6.11 -7.45 25.13
CA GLU A 185 -6.36 -8.89 24.96
C GLU A 185 -6.49 -9.61 26.32
N GLU A 186 -5.65 -9.27 27.30
CA GLU A 186 -5.70 -9.87 28.63
C GLU A 186 -7.02 -9.51 29.38
N GLU A 187 -7.51 -8.29 29.19
CA GLU A 187 -8.78 -7.83 29.79
C GLU A 187 -10.00 -8.52 29.14
N VAL A 188 -9.97 -8.74 27.83
CA VAL A 188 -11.00 -9.48 27.10
C VAL A 188 -11.05 -10.95 27.53
N ILE A 189 -9.89 -11.58 27.73
CA ILE A 189 -9.82 -12.98 28.20
C ILE A 189 -10.41 -13.10 29.61
N LYS A 190 -10.05 -12.21 30.53
CA LYS A 190 -10.61 -12.20 31.90
C LYS A 190 -12.13 -12.04 31.90
N GLU A 191 -12.66 -11.17 31.04
CA GLU A 191 -14.10 -10.96 30.91
C GLU A 191 -14.83 -12.19 30.33
N TRP A 192 -14.19 -12.91 29.39
CA TRP A 192 -14.73 -14.15 28.84
C TRP A 192 -14.75 -15.30 29.86
N GLU A 193 -13.69 -15.44 30.66
CA GLU A 193 -13.61 -16.43 31.75
C GLU A 193 -14.67 -16.15 32.83
N ARG A 194 -14.87 -14.88 33.20
CA ARG A 194 -15.91 -14.47 34.15
C ARG A 194 -17.30 -14.86 33.67
N LYS A 195 -17.65 -14.55 32.42
CA LYS A 195 -18.95 -14.90 31.83
C LYS A 195 -19.16 -16.41 31.77
N THR A 196 -18.12 -17.15 31.42
CA THR A 196 -18.18 -18.62 31.34
C THR A 196 -18.40 -19.22 32.73
N SER A 197 -17.76 -18.68 33.77
CA SER A 197 -17.96 -19.11 35.17
C SER A 197 -19.39 -18.83 35.67
N GLU A 198 -19.94 -17.65 35.35
CA GLU A 198 -21.32 -17.28 35.69
C GLU A 198 -22.37 -18.14 34.97
N GLU A 199 -22.09 -18.56 33.75
CA GLU A 199 -22.96 -19.45 32.98
C GLU A 199 -22.90 -20.90 33.49
N LEU A 200 -21.70 -21.37 33.89
CA LEU A 200 -21.52 -22.68 34.51
C LEU A 200 -22.23 -22.75 35.88
N GLY A 201 -22.12 -21.70 36.69
CA GLY A 201 -22.81 -21.62 37.98
C GLY A 201 -24.34 -21.69 37.84
N ARG A 202 -24.91 -20.93 36.91
CA ARG A 202 -26.36 -20.98 36.62
C ARG A 202 -26.83 -22.34 36.08
N ASN A 203 -25.97 -23.05 35.36
CA ASN A 203 -26.31 -24.38 34.85
C ASN A 203 -26.23 -25.46 35.94
N MET A 204 -25.32 -25.33 36.92
CA MET A 204 -25.31 -26.22 38.08
C MET A 204 -26.53 -26.01 38.98
N GLU A 205 -26.92 -24.76 39.23
CA GLU A 205 -28.12 -24.45 40.03
C GLU A 205 -29.39 -25.07 39.41
N LYS A 206 -29.52 -25.01 38.08
CA LYS A 206 -30.61 -25.69 37.36
C LYS A 206 -30.56 -27.22 37.43
N LEU A 207 -29.38 -27.81 37.57
CA LEU A 207 -29.25 -29.26 37.70
C LEU A 207 -29.62 -29.71 39.10
N GLU A 208 -29.25 -28.95 40.14
CA GLU A 208 -29.68 -29.20 41.52
C GLU A 208 -31.21 -29.10 41.66
N GLU A 209 -31.85 -28.07 41.06
CA GLU A 209 -33.31 -27.96 41.03
C GLU A 209 -34.00 -29.15 40.33
N LEU A 210 -33.39 -29.69 39.27
CA LEU A 210 -33.94 -30.85 38.55
C LEU A 210 -33.77 -32.15 39.34
N GLU A 211 -32.68 -32.29 40.10
CA GLU A 211 -32.42 -33.46 40.94
C GLU A 211 -33.41 -33.52 42.12
N GLU A 212 -33.70 -32.37 42.75
CA GLU A 212 -34.67 -32.25 43.84
C GLU A 212 -36.10 -32.61 43.39
N VAL A 213 -36.49 -32.21 42.17
CA VAL A 213 -37.80 -32.58 41.59
C VAL A 213 -37.89 -34.09 41.30
N THR A 214 -36.79 -34.72 40.85
CA THR A 214 -36.79 -36.17 40.61
C THR A 214 -36.88 -37.00 41.89
N GLU A 215 -36.27 -36.54 43.00
CA GLU A 215 -36.40 -37.21 44.29
C GLU A 215 -37.85 -37.15 44.83
N GLU A 216 -38.53 -36.01 44.68
CA GLU A 216 -39.94 -35.88 45.05
C GLU A 216 -40.85 -36.82 44.21
N GLU A 217 -40.59 -36.98 42.91
CA GLU A 217 -41.35 -37.89 42.06
C GLU A 217 -41.18 -39.37 42.47
N GLU A 218 -39.96 -39.79 42.82
CA GLU A 218 -39.69 -41.15 43.31
C GLU A 218 -40.41 -41.43 44.64
N GLU A 219 -40.42 -40.47 45.57
CA GLU A 219 -41.06 -40.64 46.87
C GLU A 219 -42.59 -40.80 46.74
N VAL A 220 -43.21 -40.04 45.84
CA VAL A 220 -44.64 -40.17 45.51
C VAL A 220 -44.97 -41.54 44.90
N GLU A 221 -44.11 -42.08 44.02
CA GLU A 221 -44.32 -43.38 43.40
C GLU A 221 -44.27 -44.53 44.43
N VAL A 222 -43.36 -44.45 45.41
CA VAL A 222 -43.24 -45.43 46.51
C VAL A 222 -44.51 -45.44 47.37
N VAL A 223 -45.04 -44.27 47.72
CA VAL A 223 -46.28 -44.15 48.50
C VAL A 223 -47.48 -44.75 47.76
N ILE A 224 -47.56 -44.56 46.43
CA ILE A 224 -48.62 -45.15 45.60
C ILE A 224 -48.52 -46.69 45.61
N LYS A 225 -47.31 -47.25 45.46
CA LYS A 225 -47.07 -48.70 45.48
C LYS A 225 -47.42 -49.33 46.83
N GLU A 226 -47.05 -48.71 47.94
CA GLU A 226 -47.41 -49.13 49.30
C GLU A 226 -48.95 -49.17 49.50
N LYS A 227 -49.65 -48.12 49.06
CA LYS A 227 -51.11 -48.01 49.18
C LYS A 227 -51.85 -49.04 48.31
N ALA A 228 -51.29 -49.41 47.15
CA ALA A 228 -51.82 -50.48 46.31
C ALA A 228 -51.61 -51.87 46.94
N LYS A 229 -50.46 -52.10 47.57
CA LYS A 229 -50.12 -53.35 48.29
C LYS A 229 -51.05 -53.57 49.49
N GLY A 230 -51.36 -52.51 50.24
CA GLY A 230 -52.32 -52.55 51.35
C GLY A 230 -53.74 -52.96 50.94
N ARG A 231 -54.23 -52.48 49.78
CA ARG A 231 -55.56 -52.88 49.27
C ARG A 231 -55.61 -54.33 48.78
N LEU A 232 -54.53 -54.83 48.18
CA LEU A 232 -54.42 -56.23 47.74
C LEU A 232 -54.41 -57.22 48.91
N VAL A 233 -53.78 -56.86 50.03
CA VAL A 233 -53.80 -57.68 51.27
C VAL A 233 -55.19 -57.70 51.90
N GLY A 234 -55.93 -56.58 51.85
CA GLY A 234 -57.33 -56.52 52.28
C GLY A 234 -58.27 -57.42 51.45
N LEU A 235 -58.08 -57.46 50.13
CA LEU A 235 -58.88 -58.30 49.23
C LEU A 235 -58.58 -59.80 49.39
N LYS A 236 -57.33 -60.20 49.62
CA LYS A 236 -56.98 -61.61 49.91
C LYS A 236 -57.55 -62.12 51.24
N LYS A 237 -57.83 -61.24 52.20
CA LYS A 237 -58.46 -61.60 53.47
C LYS A 237 -59.97 -61.85 53.34
N GLN A 238 -60.61 -61.34 52.30
CA GLN A 238 -62.04 -61.54 52.00
C GLN A 238 -62.32 -62.77 51.11
N SER A 239 -61.30 -63.37 50.49
CA SER A 239 -61.45 -64.59 49.67
C SER A 239 -61.08 -65.89 50.38
N ALA A 240 -60.85 -65.84 51.69
CA ALA A 240 -60.62 -67.00 52.56
C ALA A 240 -61.77 -67.11 53.56
N PHE A 241 -62.97 -67.33 53.02
CA PHE A 241 -64.17 -67.80 53.70
C PHE A 241 -64.88 -68.79 52.80
#